data_AF-A0A6A4BD00-F1
#
_entry.id   AF-A0A6A4BD00-F1
#
_cell.length_a   1.000
_cell.length_b   1.000
_cell.length_c   1.000
_cell.angle_alpha   90.00
_cell.angle_beta   90.00
_cell.angle_gamma   90.00
#
_symmetry.space_group_name_H-M   'P 1'
#
loop_
_entity.id
_entity.type
_entity.pdbx_description
1 polymer ?
#
loop_
_entity_poly.entity_id
_entity_poly.type
_entity_poly.pdbx_seq_one_letter_code
_entity_poly.pdbx_strand_id
1 'polypeptide(L)'
;MSMRDYVQKTRHLASCIVTKPIDMASQVHVFVFGMREGMTRYCLTRAEPTTLEEAFALALREDYVVASSYARQMPAEVPSSGPEPMEIGAVEASQRQQWSSSGRGRSGREPRALVCFRCRKSGHRAAVCRAPAPVIAHMEHVASDEKTPAAQLKNGRDQ
;
A
#
# COMPACT_ATOMS: atom_id res chain seq x y z
N MET A 1 -5.74 -32.07 0.97
CA MET A 1 -6.17 -32.43 -0.40
C MET A 1 -6.10 -31.16 -1.24
N SER A 2 -5.61 -31.22 -2.49
CA SER A 2 -5.55 -30.01 -3.34
C SER A 2 -6.95 -29.64 -3.85
N MET A 3 -7.14 -28.38 -4.28
CA MET A 3 -8.42 -27.96 -4.87
C MET A 3 -8.73 -28.71 -6.17
N ARG A 4 -7.70 -29.07 -6.96
CA ARG A 4 -7.87 -29.89 -8.17
C ARG A 4 -8.40 -31.29 -7.84
N ASP A 5 -7.81 -31.95 -6.85
CA ASP A 5 -8.27 -33.27 -6.41
C ASP A 5 -9.70 -33.20 -5.87
N TYR A 6 -10.05 -32.11 -5.18
CA TYR A 6 -11.40 -31.89 -4.64
C TYR A 6 -12.45 -31.74 -5.73
N VAL A 7 -12.16 -30.91 -6.73
CA VAL A 7 -13.01 -30.75 -7.91
C VAL A 7 -13.17 -32.07 -8.67
N GLN A 8 -12.07 -32.80 -8.89
CA GLN A 8 -12.13 -34.08 -9.61
C GLN A 8 -12.94 -35.14 -8.86
N LYS A 9 -12.73 -35.28 -7.55
CA LYS A 9 -13.52 -36.20 -6.72
C LYS A 9 -14.99 -35.82 -6.71
N THR A 10 -15.31 -34.53 -6.59
CA THR A 10 -16.70 -34.07 -6.59
C THR A 10 -17.36 -34.32 -7.94
N ARG A 11 -16.67 -34.05 -9.05
CA ARG A 11 -17.16 -34.35 -10.40
C ARG A 11 -17.43 -35.85 -10.57
N HIS A 12 -16.53 -36.70 -10.08
CA HIS A 12 -16.75 -38.14 -10.12
C HIS A 12 -17.98 -38.55 -9.29
N LEU A 13 -18.11 -38.05 -8.06
CA LEU A 13 -19.28 -38.34 -7.22
C LEU A 13 -20.59 -37.89 -7.88
N ALA A 14 -20.63 -36.69 -8.46
CA ALA A 14 -21.79 -36.19 -9.21
C ALA A 14 -22.13 -37.12 -10.39
N SER A 15 -21.13 -37.62 -11.12
CA SER A 15 -21.32 -38.56 -12.23
C SER A 15 -21.84 -39.94 -11.79
N CYS A 16 -21.57 -40.34 -10.56
CA CYS A 16 -22.04 -41.63 -10.02
C CYS A 16 -23.51 -41.61 -9.58
N ILE A 17 -24.16 -40.44 -9.51
CA ILE A 17 -25.57 -40.34 -9.10
C ILE A 17 -26.46 -40.60 -10.33
N VAL A 18 -26.83 -41.87 -10.53
CA VAL A 18 -27.56 -42.32 -11.74
C VAL A 18 -29.09 -42.35 -11.56
N THR A 19 -29.58 -42.53 -10.32
CA THR A 19 -30.99 -42.90 -10.09
C THR A 19 -31.89 -41.73 -9.68
N LYS A 20 -31.43 -40.88 -8.76
CA LYS A 20 -32.17 -39.72 -8.26
C LYS A 20 -31.20 -38.53 -8.17
N PRO A 21 -31.04 -37.76 -9.26
CA PRO A 21 -30.11 -36.65 -9.27
C PRO A 21 -30.54 -35.62 -8.23
N ILE A 22 -29.56 -35.11 -7.48
CA ILE A 22 -29.74 -34.00 -6.55
C ILE A 22 -29.99 -32.73 -7.39
N ASP A 23 -30.80 -31.80 -6.91
CA ASP A 23 -30.98 -30.53 -7.61
C ASP A 23 -29.66 -29.74 -7.68
N MET A 24 -29.49 -28.92 -8.72
CA MET A 24 -28.22 -28.21 -8.96
C MET A 24 -27.86 -27.27 -7.81
N ALA A 25 -28.83 -26.60 -7.19
CA ALA A 25 -28.57 -25.68 -6.10
C ALA A 25 -28.04 -26.43 -4.87
N SER A 26 -28.62 -27.59 -4.53
CA SER A 26 -28.11 -28.44 -3.46
C SER A 26 -26.74 -29.02 -3.79
N GLN A 27 -26.47 -29.43 -5.03
CA GLN A 27 -25.14 -29.90 -5.44
C GLN A 27 -24.08 -28.81 -5.25
N VAL A 28 -24.36 -27.59 -5.72
CA VAL A 28 -23.48 -26.45 -5.54
C VAL A 28 -23.30 -26.12 -4.06
N HIS A 29 -24.38 -26.09 -3.29
CA HIS A 29 -24.33 -25.80 -1.86
C HIS A 29 -23.44 -26.81 -1.12
N VAL A 30 -23.62 -28.11 -1.38
CA VAL A 30 -22.79 -29.17 -0.78
C VAL A 30 -21.32 -29.04 -1.20
N PHE A 31 -21.06 -28.71 -2.46
CA PHE A 31 -19.70 -28.45 -2.94
C PHE A 31 -19.05 -27.27 -2.21
N VAL A 32 -19.69 -26.10 -2.19
CA VAL A 32 -19.14 -24.90 -1.53
C VAL A 32 -18.99 -25.10 -0.02
N PHE A 33 -19.97 -25.75 0.62
CA PHE A 33 -19.93 -26.05 2.05
C PHE A 33 -18.83 -27.05 2.41
N GLY A 34 -18.58 -28.03 1.55
CA GLY A 34 -17.54 -29.04 1.74
C GLY A 34 -16.11 -28.54 1.48
N MET A 35 -15.93 -27.34 0.91
CA MET A 35 -14.62 -26.73 0.72
C MET A 35 -13.96 -26.36 2.05
N ARG A 36 -12.62 -26.46 2.07
CA ARG A 36 -11.81 -25.91 3.17
C ARG A 36 -12.13 -24.43 3.35
N GLU A 37 -12.32 -24.02 4.59
CA GLU A 37 -12.54 -22.62 4.93
C GLU A 37 -11.33 -21.76 4.53
N GLY A 38 -11.61 -20.59 3.96
CA GLY A 38 -10.60 -19.68 3.43
C GLY A 38 -11.13 -18.80 2.31
N MET A 39 -10.22 -18.06 1.67
CA MET A 39 -10.55 -17.05 0.65
C MET A 39 -11.33 -17.65 -0.52
N THR A 40 -10.92 -18.83 -1.02
CA THR A 40 -11.59 -19.53 -2.12
C THR A 40 -13.07 -19.82 -1.80
N ARG A 41 -13.36 -20.37 -0.61
CA ARG A 41 -14.75 -20.66 -0.18
C ARG A 41 -15.57 -19.38 -0.01
N TYR A 42 -14.96 -18.34 0.54
CA TYR A 42 -15.57 -17.03 0.68
C TYR A 42 -15.96 -16.43 -0.69
N CYS A 43 -15.07 -16.47 -1.67
CA CYS A 43 -15.34 -15.99 -3.03
C CYS A 43 -16.53 -16.74 -3.66
N LEU A 44 -16.60 -18.06 -3.54
CA LEU A 44 -17.70 -18.85 -4.10
C LEU A 44 -19.04 -18.58 -3.41
N THR A 45 -19.03 -18.37 -2.09
CA THR A 45 -20.26 -18.04 -1.35
C THR A 45 -20.86 -16.72 -1.82
N ARG A 46 -20.02 -15.76 -2.22
CA ARG A 46 -20.46 -14.46 -2.74
C ARG A 46 -20.80 -14.46 -4.23
N ALA A 47 -20.17 -15.35 -5.00
CA ALA A 47 -20.39 -15.43 -6.44
C ALA A 47 -21.70 -16.14 -6.80
N GLU A 48 -22.31 -16.86 -5.86
CA GLU A 48 -23.59 -17.57 -6.02
C GLU A 48 -23.65 -18.40 -7.32
N PRO A 49 -22.70 -19.33 -7.55
CA PRO A 49 -22.70 -20.15 -8.75
C PRO A 49 -24.01 -20.94 -8.88
N THR A 50 -24.53 -21.04 -10.10
CA THR A 50 -25.82 -21.69 -10.36
C THR A 50 -25.67 -23.16 -10.76
N THR A 51 -24.47 -23.55 -11.17
CA THR A 51 -24.13 -24.90 -11.62
C THR A 51 -22.83 -25.41 -10.98
N LEU A 52 -22.65 -26.73 -10.94
CA LEU A 52 -21.41 -27.33 -10.44
C LEU A 52 -20.22 -26.96 -11.32
N GLU A 53 -20.39 -26.88 -12.64
CA GLU A 53 -19.35 -26.53 -13.59
C GLU A 53 -18.84 -25.11 -13.37
N GLU A 54 -19.73 -24.16 -13.13
CA GLU A 54 -19.39 -22.79 -12.75
C GLU A 54 -18.64 -22.78 -11.41
N ALA A 55 -19.14 -23.51 -10.41
CA ALA A 55 -18.49 -23.61 -9.11
C ALA A 55 -17.08 -24.23 -9.22
N PHE A 56 -16.89 -25.26 -10.04
CA PHE A 56 -15.58 -25.85 -10.31
C PHE A 56 -14.62 -24.87 -10.97
N ALA A 57 -15.09 -24.13 -11.99
CA ALA A 57 -14.27 -23.14 -12.67
C ALA A 57 -13.88 -22.00 -11.73
N LEU A 58 -14.81 -21.50 -10.91
CA LEU A 58 -14.55 -20.50 -9.88
C LEU A 58 -13.55 -21.01 -8.85
N ALA A 59 -13.76 -22.21 -8.30
CA ALA A 59 -12.88 -22.80 -7.29
C ALA A 59 -11.43 -22.89 -7.76
N LEU A 60 -11.20 -23.33 -9.00
CA LEU A 60 -9.86 -23.43 -9.58
C LEU A 60 -9.22 -22.08 -9.88
N ARG A 61 -10.00 -21.11 -10.37
CA ARG A 61 -9.50 -19.74 -10.61
C ARG A 61 -9.11 -19.06 -9.30
N GLU A 62 -9.97 -19.12 -8.30
CA GLU A 62 -9.74 -18.48 -7.01
C GLU A 62 -8.58 -19.14 -6.25
N ASP A 63 -8.48 -20.47 -6.25
CA ASP A 63 -7.33 -21.16 -5.66
C ASP A 63 -6.00 -20.74 -6.30
N TYR A 64 -5.99 -20.58 -7.62
CA TYR A 64 -4.83 -20.06 -8.33
C TYR A 64 -4.51 -18.61 -7.97
N VAL A 65 -5.51 -17.72 -7.92
CA VAL A 65 -5.33 -16.32 -7.53
C VAL A 65 -4.77 -16.22 -6.11
N VAL A 66 -5.34 -17.00 -5.18
CA VAL A 66 -4.90 -17.06 -3.79
C VAL A 66 -3.46 -17.58 -3.72
N ALA A 67 -3.16 -18.74 -4.31
CA ALA A 67 -1.82 -19.32 -4.29
C ALA A 67 -0.77 -18.41 -4.95
N SER A 68 -1.09 -17.81 -6.10
CA SER A 68 -0.18 -16.90 -6.80
C SER A 68 0.05 -15.59 -6.05
N SER A 69 -0.94 -15.10 -5.30
CA SER A 69 -0.78 -13.91 -4.46
C SER A 69 0.26 -14.13 -3.36
N TYR A 70 0.27 -15.30 -2.72
CA TYR A 70 1.29 -15.65 -1.72
C TYR A 70 2.67 -15.84 -2.36
N ALA A 71 2.73 -16.46 -3.54
CA ALA A 71 3.99 -16.62 -4.26
C ALA A 71 4.62 -15.27 -4.68
N ARG A 72 3.79 -14.27 -5.06
CA ARG A 72 4.26 -12.91 -5.39
C ARG A 72 4.61 -12.06 -4.17
N GLN A 73 4.00 -12.34 -3.01
CA GLN A 73 4.33 -11.65 -1.76
C GLN A 73 5.69 -12.05 -1.20
N MET A 74 6.21 -13.22 -1.58
CA MET A 74 7.59 -13.57 -1.34
C MET A 74 8.45 -12.87 -2.41
N PRO A 75 9.30 -11.89 -2.07
CA PRO A 75 10.31 -11.45 -3.00
C PRO A 75 11.10 -12.69 -3.37
N ALA A 76 11.28 -12.96 -4.67
CA ALA A 76 12.43 -13.76 -5.06
C ALA A 76 13.63 -13.09 -4.39
N GLU A 77 14.43 -13.85 -3.64
CA GLU A 77 15.75 -13.42 -3.17
C GLU A 77 16.56 -13.05 -4.42
N VAL A 78 16.35 -11.83 -4.91
CA VAL A 78 17.24 -11.15 -5.83
C VAL A 78 18.54 -11.10 -5.04
N PRO A 79 19.67 -11.62 -5.57
CA PRO A 79 20.95 -11.36 -4.96
C PRO A 79 21.05 -9.84 -4.89
N SER A 80 20.93 -9.30 -3.68
CA SER A 80 21.01 -7.88 -3.44
C SER A 80 22.42 -7.47 -3.85
N SER A 81 22.57 -7.01 -5.09
CA SER A 81 23.63 -6.07 -5.41
C SER A 81 23.19 -4.74 -4.82
N GLY A 82 23.10 -4.71 -3.49
CA GLY A 82 23.16 -3.47 -2.73
C GLY A 82 24.54 -2.85 -2.93
N PRO A 83 24.67 -1.54 -2.71
CA PRO A 83 25.99 -0.91 -2.77
C PRO A 83 26.93 -1.63 -1.78
N GLU A 84 28.18 -1.86 -2.20
CA GLU A 84 29.18 -2.47 -1.33
C GLU A 84 29.19 -1.77 0.04
N PRO A 85 29.27 -2.53 1.14
CA PRO A 85 29.42 -1.95 2.48
C PRO A 85 30.65 -1.05 2.47
N MET A 86 30.45 0.23 2.76
CA MET A 86 31.55 1.17 2.87
C MET A 86 32.50 0.73 4.00
N GLU A 87 33.78 0.53 3.69
CA GLU A 87 34.79 0.20 4.70
C GLU A 87 34.96 1.37 5.67
N ILE A 88 34.59 1.16 6.93
CA ILE A 88 34.71 2.14 8.01
C ILE A 88 36.16 2.18 8.57
N GLY A 89 37.09 1.39 8.02
CA GLY A 89 38.44 1.20 8.56
C GLY A 89 39.51 2.24 8.18
N ALA A 90 39.26 3.16 7.24
CA ALA A 90 40.31 4.06 6.74
C ALA A 90 40.52 5.34 7.60
N VAL A 91 39.59 5.66 8.49
CA VAL A 91 39.62 6.92 9.28
C VAL A 91 40.60 6.87 10.45
N GLU A 92 40.85 5.71 11.06
CA GLU A 92 41.70 5.63 12.26
C GLU A 92 43.20 5.74 11.94
N ALA A 93 43.64 5.31 10.76
CA ALA A 93 45.05 5.36 10.36
C ALA A 93 45.52 6.79 9.98
N SER A 94 44.63 7.62 9.42
CA SER A 94 44.93 9.02 9.10
C SER A 94 44.91 9.91 10.35
N GLN A 95 44.04 9.60 11.33
CA GLN A 95 43.84 10.43 12.51
C GLN A 95 45.03 10.41 13.48
N ARG A 96 45.80 9.31 13.55
CA ARG A 96 46.99 9.24 14.43
C ARG A 96 48.16 10.10 13.97
N GLN A 97 48.29 10.38 12.66
CA GLN A 97 49.38 11.23 12.17
C GLN A 97 49.04 12.73 12.19
N GLN A 98 47.75 13.09 12.21
CA GLN A 98 47.34 14.49 12.10
C GLN A 98 47.15 15.22 13.45
N TRP A 99 47.13 14.52 14.58
CA TRP A 99 46.95 15.16 15.90
C TRP A 99 48.25 15.66 16.56
N SER A 100 49.41 15.44 15.95
CA SER A 100 50.66 16.00 16.46
C SER A 100 51.06 17.22 15.64
N SER A 101 50.42 18.36 15.90
CA SER A 101 51.01 19.72 15.89
C SER A 101 49.96 20.80 15.60
N SER A 102 50.03 21.87 16.41
CA SER A 102 49.42 23.20 16.24
C SER A 102 47.94 23.36 16.64
N GLY A 103 47.77 23.97 17.82
CA GLY A 103 46.48 24.50 18.27
C GLY A 103 45.97 25.60 17.33
N ARG A 104 44.68 25.51 17.00
CA ARG A 104 43.79 26.65 16.75
C ARG A 104 42.35 26.16 16.81
N GLY A 105 41.52 26.85 17.59
CA GLY A 105 40.16 26.43 17.90
C GLY A 105 39.11 26.76 16.82
N ARG A 106 37.90 26.31 17.18
CA ARG A 106 36.56 26.70 16.69
C ARG A 106 36.08 26.17 15.33
N SER A 107 35.19 25.18 15.45
CA SER A 107 33.93 25.00 14.72
C SER A 107 33.59 26.13 13.75
N GLY A 108 33.71 25.84 12.45
CA GLY A 108 33.50 26.78 11.36
C GLY A 108 32.30 26.41 10.48
N ARG A 109 31.09 26.62 11.00
CA ARG A 109 29.91 27.06 10.24
C ARG A 109 28.93 27.66 11.23
N GLU A 110 28.81 28.99 11.17
CA GLU A 110 27.84 29.83 11.86
C GLU A 110 26.51 29.10 12.17
N PRO A 111 25.95 29.23 13.39
CA PRO A 111 24.60 28.77 13.67
C PRO A 111 23.65 29.63 12.85
N ARG A 112 23.29 29.18 11.65
CA ARG A 112 22.22 29.82 10.86
C ARG A 112 21.04 29.99 11.80
N ALA A 113 20.70 31.24 12.11
CA ALA A 113 19.67 31.56 13.09
C ALA A 113 18.43 30.75 12.73
N LEU A 114 18.01 29.86 13.63
CA LEU A 114 16.89 28.96 13.38
C LEU A 114 15.64 29.81 13.08
N VAL A 115 15.22 29.82 11.82
CA VAL A 115 14.03 30.56 11.38
C VAL A 115 12.82 29.65 11.52
N CYS A 116 11.78 30.16 12.18
CA CYS A 116 10.52 29.45 12.34
C CYS A 116 9.78 29.34 11.01
N PHE A 117 9.49 28.12 10.53
CA PHE A 117 8.74 27.91 9.28
C PHE A 117 7.31 28.48 9.29
N ARG A 118 6.72 28.73 10.47
CA ARG A 118 5.38 29.32 10.61
C ARG A 118 5.37 30.85 10.46
N CYS A 119 6.28 31.54 11.15
CA CYS A 119 6.27 33.03 11.21
C CYS A 119 7.49 33.70 10.57
N ARG A 120 8.44 32.92 10.04
CA ARG A 120 9.71 33.37 9.46
C ARG A 120 10.59 34.23 10.39
N LYS A 121 10.35 34.21 11.70
CA LYS A 121 11.19 34.88 12.72
C LYS A 121 12.27 33.93 13.23
N SER A 122 13.45 34.46 13.54
CA SER A 122 14.53 33.69 14.18
C SER A 122 14.24 33.41 15.66
N GLY A 123 14.95 32.44 16.24
CA GLY A 123 14.99 32.24 17.69
C GLY A 123 14.04 31.17 18.25
N HIS A 124 13.23 30.51 17.43
CA HIS A 124 12.37 29.40 17.89
C HIS A 124 11.96 28.45 16.74
N ARG A 125 11.53 27.23 17.09
CA ARG A 125 10.99 26.22 16.15
C ARG A 125 9.50 26.41 15.92
N ALA A 126 8.99 25.93 14.78
CA ALA A 126 7.55 25.94 14.47
C ALA A 126 6.69 25.27 15.57
N ALA A 127 7.22 24.23 16.23
CA ALA A 127 6.54 23.52 17.31
C ALA A 127 6.23 24.38 18.56
N VAL A 128 7.06 25.40 18.83
CA VAL A 128 6.90 26.31 19.99
C VAL A 128 6.38 27.69 19.58
N CYS A 129 6.00 27.86 18.30
CA CYS A 129 5.51 29.12 17.76
C CYS A 129 4.05 29.34 18.15
N ARG A 130 3.74 30.51 18.73
CA ARG A 130 2.36 30.94 19.06
C ARG A 130 1.57 31.47 17.86
N ALA A 131 2.18 31.58 16.67
CA ALA A 131 1.45 31.99 15.47
C ALA A 131 0.46 30.89 15.05
N PRO A 132 -0.77 31.25 14.61
CA PRO A 132 -1.72 30.28 14.09
C PRO A 132 -1.10 29.49 12.93
N ALA A 133 -1.38 28.18 12.88
CA ALA A 133 -0.87 27.35 11.80
C ALA A 133 -1.45 27.87 10.46
N PRO A 134 -0.62 27.97 9.39
CA PRO A 134 -1.16 28.32 8.08
C PRO A 134 -2.17 27.25 7.67
N VAL A 135 -3.41 27.69 7.42
CA VAL A 135 -4.43 26.82 6.82
C VAL A 135 -3.97 26.55 5.40
N ILE A 136 -3.66 25.29 5.09
CA ILE A 136 -3.29 24.89 3.74
C ILE A 136 -4.58 24.90 2.91
N ALA A 137 -4.91 26.05 2.32
CA ALA A 137 -5.87 26.08 1.23
C ALA A 137 -5.21 25.39 0.04
N HIS A 138 -5.82 24.33 -0.47
CA HIS A 138 -5.37 23.60 -1.64
C HIS A 138 -5.24 24.59 -2.81
N MET A 139 -4.00 24.81 -3.25
CA MET A 139 -3.69 25.73 -4.34
C MET A 139 -3.89 24.98 -5.65
N GLU A 140 -5.08 25.10 -6.24
CA GLU A 140 -5.30 24.73 -7.64
C GLU A 140 -4.42 25.61 -8.51
N HIS A 141 -3.42 25.02 -9.13
CA HIS A 141 -2.68 25.64 -10.21
C HIS A 141 -3.62 25.79 -11.41
N VAL A 142 -4.23 26.97 -11.55
CA VAL A 142 -4.83 27.40 -12.82
C VAL A 142 -3.93 28.48 -13.40
N ALA A 143 -3.19 28.11 -14.44
CA ALA A 143 -2.59 29.07 -15.34
C ALA A 143 -3.71 29.72 -16.16
N SER A 144 -3.84 31.04 -16.09
CA SER A 144 -4.14 31.86 -17.26
C SER A 144 -3.95 33.35 -16.97
N ASP A 145 -3.41 33.97 -18.00
CA ASP A 145 -3.08 35.36 -18.21
C ASP A 145 -4.33 36.27 -18.22
N GLU A 146 -4.07 37.56 -18.04
CA GLU A 146 -4.91 38.72 -18.38
C GLU A 146 -6.17 39.09 -17.55
N LYS A 147 -6.04 40.28 -16.93
CA LYS A 147 -7.02 41.40 -16.97
C LYS A 147 -8.24 41.36 -16.05
N THR A 148 -8.07 42.05 -14.92
CA THR A 148 -9.14 42.83 -14.25
C THR A 148 -9.90 43.72 -15.24
N PRO A 149 -11.23 43.88 -15.06
CA PRO A 149 -11.66 45.01 -14.26
C PRO A 149 -12.78 44.71 -13.26
N ALA A 150 -12.97 45.71 -12.41
CA ALA A 150 -13.78 45.76 -11.21
C ALA A 150 -15.30 45.82 -11.43
N ALA A 151 -15.99 45.45 -10.35
CA ALA A 151 -17.26 45.97 -9.82
C ALA A 151 -18.58 45.67 -10.56
N GLN A 152 -19.46 44.90 -9.90
CA GLN A 152 -20.87 45.27 -9.68
C GLN A 152 -21.41 44.53 -8.43
N LEU A 153 -21.90 45.30 -7.48
CA LEU A 153 -22.47 44.89 -6.19
C LEU A 153 -23.99 44.71 -6.36
N LYS A 154 -24.55 43.55 -5.99
CA LYS A 154 -25.99 43.40 -5.75
C LYS A 154 -26.24 42.48 -4.55
N ASN A 155 -26.19 43.07 -3.35
CA ASN A 155 -26.94 42.57 -2.21
C ASN A 155 -28.28 43.32 -2.16
N GLY A 156 -29.37 42.59 -1.98
CA GLY A 156 -30.69 43.19 -1.78
C GLY A 156 -31.81 42.17 -1.61
N ARG A 157 -31.85 41.50 -0.46
CA ARG A 157 -33.02 40.85 0.18
C ARG A 157 -32.54 40.37 1.57
N ASP A 158 -33.18 40.61 2.70
CA ASP A 158 -34.58 40.87 3.06
C ASP A 158 -34.65 41.61 4.41
N GLN A 159 -35.83 42.21 4.66
CA GLN A 159 -36.38 42.83 5.88
C GLN A 159 -36.34 44.36 5.96
#